data_AF-A0A1E7KQY5-F1
#
_entry.id   AF-A0A1E7KQY5-F1
#
_cell.length_a   1.000
_cell.length_b   1.000
_cell.length_c   1.000
_cell.angle_alpha   90.00
_cell.angle_beta   90.00
_cell.angle_gamma   90.00
#
_symmetry.space_group_name_H-M   'P 1'
#
loop_
_entity.id
_entity.type
_entity.pdbx_description
1 polymer ?
#
loop_
_entity_poly.entity_id
_entity_poly.type
_entity_poly.pdbx_seq_one_letter_code
_entity_poly.pdbx_strand_id
1 'polypeptide(L)'
;ARVGAVGPEAAEAAVGRLIDWYARQAQRADLVAAGPRLRVAEDVPELPGTPDLPFPDSARAMRWLEEERQVLYELVRRAASSSLDRATVALCEPLWTHYQDHPHPQDAIAAFRTGVWAAGRLSQAPALVRMRCQLARVLWEDGRFAEAEAEVGQAWQAIPLLGDSALERKVAASAVEARGRLHAARGEWREAAADHAECRDMHSANRNPYGVMLQDYQLGRALTELDELERAQSLLEQARARAVEEGRARMTARTGLALARVLRRGGAPERARDLCQAAL
;
A
#
# COMPACT_ATOMS: atom_id res chain seq x y z
N ALA A 1 -33.39 -32.84 -17.60
CA ALA A 1 -33.54 -31.45 -18.07
C ALA A 1 -32.29 -31.08 -18.85
N ARG A 2 -32.40 -30.76 -20.16
CA ARG A 2 -31.27 -30.23 -20.93
C ARG A 2 -30.97 -28.84 -20.38
N VAL A 3 -29.76 -28.63 -19.86
CA VAL A 3 -29.25 -27.29 -19.58
C VAL A 3 -29.23 -26.56 -20.92
N GLY A 4 -30.23 -25.70 -21.14
CA GLY A 4 -30.26 -24.86 -22.33
C GLY A 4 -28.98 -24.03 -22.35
N ALA A 5 -28.32 -23.97 -23.51
CA ALA A 5 -27.12 -23.18 -23.68
C ALA A 5 -27.40 -21.74 -23.22
N VAL A 6 -26.68 -21.31 -22.17
CA VAL A 6 -26.73 -19.92 -21.72
C VAL A 6 -26.16 -19.07 -22.85
N GLY A 7 -26.94 -18.13 -23.36
CA GLY A 7 -26.48 -17.22 -24.42
C GLY A 7 -25.26 -16.41 -23.96
N PRO A 8 -24.39 -15.96 -24.89
CA PRO A 8 -23.14 -15.26 -24.56
C PRO A 8 -23.35 -14.06 -23.64
N GLU A 9 -24.42 -13.28 -23.85
CA GLU A 9 -24.78 -12.13 -23.01
C GLU A 9 -25.10 -12.53 -21.56
N ALA A 10 -25.80 -13.64 -21.36
CA ALA A 10 -26.15 -14.14 -20.02
C ALA A 10 -24.91 -14.69 -19.30
N ALA A 11 -23.94 -15.25 -20.03
CA ALA A 11 -22.65 -15.67 -19.49
C ALA A 11 -21.78 -14.46 -19.10
N GLU A 12 -21.72 -13.41 -19.93
CA GLU A 12 -21.01 -12.17 -19.61
C GLU A 12 -21.60 -11.47 -18.38
N ALA A 13 -22.93 -11.37 -18.30
CA ALA A 13 -23.61 -10.82 -17.13
C ALA A 13 -23.32 -11.64 -15.86
N ALA A 14 -23.19 -12.97 -15.96
CA ALA A 14 -22.82 -13.81 -14.83
C ALA A 14 -21.36 -13.58 -14.38
N VAL A 15 -20.44 -13.40 -15.33
CA VAL A 15 -19.04 -13.06 -15.03
C VAL A 15 -18.93 -11.69 -14.37
N GLY A 16 -19.70 -10.70 -14.82
CA GLY A 16 -19.76 -9.38 -14.18
C GLY A 16 -20.16 -9.47 -12.71
N ARG A 17 -21.26 -10.20 -12.41
CA ARG A 17 -21.68 -10.42 -11.01
C ARG A 17 -20.64 -11.16 -10.17
N LEU A 18 -19.91 -12.11 -10.75
CA LEU A 18 -18.83 -12.82 -10.07
C LEU A 18 -17.68 -11.87 -9.72
N ILE A 19 -17.28 -11.03 -10.66
CA ILE A 19 -16.24 -10.01 -10.48
C ILE A 19 -16.63 -9.05 -9.35
N ASP A 20 -17.86 -8.52 -9.38
CA ASP A 20 -18.34 -7.60 -8.34
C ASP A 20 -18.35 -8.26 -6.96
N TRP A 21 -18.81 -9.52 -6.88
CA TRP A 21 -18.84 -10.27 -5.62
C TRP A 21 -17.43 -10.47 -5.06
N TYR A 22 -16.47 -10.90 -5.89
CA TYR A 22 -15.08 -11.07 -5.48
C TYR A 22 -14.41 -9.75 -5.11
N ALA A 23 -14.65 -8.67 -5.86
CA ALA A 23 -14.13 -7.35 -5.54
C ALA A 23 -14.62 -6.89 -4.15
N ARG A 24 -15.91 -7.08 -3.86
CA ARG A 24 -16.48 -6.82 -2.54
C ARG A 24 -15.84 -7.67 -1.45
N GLN A 25 -15.73 -8.99 -1.64
CA GLN A 25 -15.13 -9.86 -0.63
C GLN A 25 -13.66 -9.50 -0.38
N ALA A 26 -12.92 -9.17 -1.43
CA ALA A 26 -11.53 -8.76 -1.32
C ALA A 26 -11.36 -7.41 -0.61
N GLN A 27 -12.23 -6.42 -0.89
CA GLN A 27 -12.25 -5.15 -0.15
C GLN A 27 -12.53 -5.35 1.35
N ARG A 28 -13.46 -6.26 1.69
CA ARG A 28 -13.80 -6.59 3.09
C ARG A 28 -12.67 -7.36 3.79
N ALA A 29 -12.08 -8.34 3.12
CA ALA A 29 -10.94 -9.08 3.65
C ALA A 29 -9.74 -8.15 3.89
N ASP A 30 -9.45 -7.27 2.92
CA ASP A 30 -8.40 -6.26 3.04
C ASP A 30 -8.59 -5.35 4.25
N LEU A 31 -9.81 -4.83 4.45
CA LEU A 31 -10.13 -3.97 5.59
C LEU A 31 -9.94 -4.68 6.92
N VAL A 32 -10.38 -5.94 7.04
CA VAL A 32 -10.22 -6.73 8.28
C VAL A 32 -8.76 -7.11 8.52
N ALA A 33 -8.02 -7.42 7.44
CA ALA A 33 -6.63 -7.84 7.52
C ALA A 33 -5.68 -6.69 7.88
N ALA A 34 -5.74 -5.59 7.13
CA ALA A 34 -4.80 -4.47 7.21
C ALA A 34 -5.34 -3.26 8.00
N GLY A 35 -6.63 -3.24 8.32
CA GLY A 35 -7.30 -2.08 8.88
C GLY A 35 -7.50 -0.95 7.86
N PRO A 36 -7.98 0.23 8.30
CA PRO A 36 -8.16 1.38 7.42
C PRO A 36 -6.82 1.83 6.82
N ARG A 37 -6.76 1.88 5.48
CA ARG A 37 -5.60 2.34 4.71
C ARG A 37 -6.02 3.19 3.51
N LEU A 38 -5.05 3.80 2.84
CA LEU A 38 -5.32 4.55 1.61
C LEU A 38 -5.83 3.59 0.50
N ARG A 39 -7.09 3.79 0.13
CA ARG A 39 -7.78 3.17 -0.99
C ARG A 39 -8.44 4.25 -1.86
N VAL A 40 -8.46 4.04 -3.16
CA VAL A 40 -9.00 4.98 -4.17
C VAL A 40 -10.17 4.39 -4.95
N ALA A 41 -10.34 3.07 -4.93
CA ALA A 41 -11.53 2.46 -5.51
C ALA A 41 -12.75 2.76 -4.64
N GLU A 42 -13.89 2.98 -5.28
CA GLU A 42 -15.18 3.03 -4.60
C GLU A 42 -15.48 1.68 -3.94
N ASP A 43 -16.14 1.70 -2.77
CA ASP A 43 -16.58 0.48 -2.11
C ASP A 43 -17.68 -0.19 -2.96
N VAL A 44 -17.53 -1.49 -3.21
CA VAL A 44 -18.54 -2.27 -3.93
C VAL A 44 -19.73 -2.50 -2.99
N PRO A 45 -20.96 -2.08 -3.37
CA PRO A 45 -22.14 -2.19 -2.51
C PRO A 45 -22.54 -3.65 -2.28
N GLU A 46 -23.45 -3.87 -1.32
CA GLU A 46 -24.01 -5.21 -1.09
C GLU A 46 -24.77 -5.68 -2.33
N LEU A 47 -24.53 -6.94 -2.70
CA LEU A 47 -25.10 -7.54 -3.90
C LEU A 47 -26.33 -8.40 -3.52
N PRO A 48 -27.53 -8.08 -4.03
CA PRO A 48 -28.76 -8.79 -3.67
C PRO A 48 -28.68 -10.29 -3.97
N GLY A 49 -29.04 -11.11 -2.98
CA GLY A 49 -29.10 -12.57 -3.12
C GLY A 49 -27.74 -13.29 -3.08
N THR A 50 -26.64 -12.56 -2.86
CA THR A 50 -25.30 -13.15 -2.70
C THR A 50 -24.72 -12.72 -1.35
N PRO A 51 -24.73 -13.60 -0.33
CA PRO A 51 -24.25 -13.25 0.99
C PRO A 51 -22.75 -12.96 0.99
N ASP A 52 -22.36 -12.08 1.91
CA ASP A 52 -20.98 -11.78 2.22
C ASP A 52 -20.30 -12.91 3.02
N LEU A 53 -19.01 -13.09 2.80
CA LEU A 53 -18.21 -14.02 3.61
C LEU A 53 -17.94 -13.47 5.02
N PRO A 54 -17.95 -14.30 6.07
CA PRO A 54 -17.55 -13.86 7.40
C PRO A 54 -16.02 -13.75 7.51
N PHE A 55 -15.53 -12.60 7.98
CA PHE A 55 -14.13 -12.35 8.32
C PHE A 55 -14.04 -11.95 9.80
N PRO A 56 -14.04 -12.91 10.74
CA PRO A 56 -14.09 -12.61 12.18
C PRO A 56 -12.80 -11.97 12.71
N ASP A 57 -11.68 -12.20 12.04
CA ASP A 57 -10.36 -11.71 12.45
C ASP A 57 -9.43 -11.54 11.24
N SER A 58 -8.32 -10.81 11.47
CA SER A 58 -7.28 -10.54 10.47
C SER A 58 -6.66 -11.83 9.91
N ALA A 59 -6.49 -12.86 10.75
CA ALA A 59 -5.90 -14.13 10.32
C ALA A 59 -6.78 -14.87 9.30
N ARG A 60 -8.10 -14.90 9.49
CA ARG A 60 -9.03 -15.50 8.54
C ARG A 60 -9.10 -14.69 7.24
N ALA A 61 -9.11 -13.37 7.34
CA ALA A 61 -9.13 -12.50 6.16
C ALA A 61 -7.86 -12.69 5.30
N MET A 62 -6.68 -12.72 5.91
CA MET A 62 -5.42 -12.99 5.22
C MET A 62 -5.36 -14.38 4.61
N ARG A 63 -5.83 -15.42 5.33
CA ARG A 63 -5.92 -16.78 4.77
C ARG A 63 -6.79 -16.83 3.53
N TRP A 64 -7.93 -16.14 3.53
CA TRP A 64 -8.82 -16.09 2.37
C TRP A 64 -8.16 -15.39 1.16
N LEU A 65 -7.45 -14.27 1.37
CA LEU A 65 -6.71 -13.59 0.30
C LEU A 65 -5.63 -14.51 -0.32
N GLU A 66 -4.96 -15.32 0.50
CA GLU A 66 -3.99 -16.31 0.02
C GLU A 66 -4.65 -17.49 -0.70
N GLU A 67 -5.70 -18.08 -0.11
CA GLU A 67 -6.48 -19.19 -0.68
C GLU A 67 -7.05 -18.83 -2.07
N GLU A 68 -7.55 -17.60 -2.23
CA GLU A 68 -8.17 -17.11 -3.46
C GLU A 68 -7.19 -16.37 -4.38
N ARG A 69 -5.89 -16.30 -4.08
CA ARG A 69 -4.96 -15.42 -4.81
C ARG A 69 -5.03 -15.63 -6.33
N GLN A 70 -5.03 -16.89 -6.78
CA GLN A 70 -5.04 -17.22 -8.21
C GLN A 70 -6.32 -16.73 -8.89
N VAL A 71 -7.46 -16.83 -8.19
CA VAL A 71 -8.73 -16.32 -8.67
C VAL A 71 -8.68 -14.80 -8.72
N LEU A 72 -8.21 -14.12 -7.68
CA LEU A 72 -8.13 -12.65 -7.65
C LEU A 72 -7.24 -12.10 -8.76
N TYR A 73 -6.05 -12.68 -8.98
CA TYR A 73 -5.14 -12.29 -10.07
C TYR A 73 -5.75 -12.56 -11.46
N GLU A 74 -6.46 -13.67 -11.66
CA GLU A 74 -7.19 -13.93 -12.92
C GLU A 74 -8.35 -12.94 -13.12
N LEU A 75 -9.09 -12.60 -12.06
CA LEU A 75 -10.21 -11.66 -12.15
C LEU A 75 -9.75 -10.26 -12.52
N VAL A 76 -8.56 -9.82 -12.09
CA VAL A 76 -7.96 -8.56 -12.58
C VAL A 76 -7.78 -8.61 -14.10
N ARG A 77 -7.20 -9.69 -14.63
CA ARG A 77 -7.01 -9.87 -16.08
C ARG A 77 -8.33 -9.93 -16.82
N ARG A 78 -9.29 -10.69 -16.29
CA ARG A 78 -10.62 -10.85 -16.90
C ARG A 78 -11.39 -9.53 -16.92
N ALA A 79 -11.43 -8.80 -15.81
CA ALA A 79 -12.08 -7.50 -15.71
C ALA A 79 -11.51 -6.52 -16.73
N ALA A 80 -10.17 -6.45 -16.85
CA ALA A 80 -9.52 -5.58 -17.83
C ALA A 80 -9.86 -5.95 -19.28
N SER A 81 -9.82 -7.25 -19.62
CA SER A 81 -10.17 -7.72 -20.97
C SER A 81 -11.63 -7.45 -21.34
N SER A 82 -12.51 -7.36 -20.34
CA SER A 82 -13.93 -7.02 -20.49
C SER A 82 -14.20 -5.51 -20.39
N SER A 83 -13.17 -4.65 -20.34
CA SER A 83 -13.31 -3.20 -20.14
C SER A 83 -14.05 -2.79 -18.86
N LEU A 84 -14.00 -3.62 -17.82
CA LEU A 84 -14.53 -3.31 -16.49
C LEU A 84 -13.46 -2.57 -15.68
N ASP A 85 -13.09 -1.37 -16.13
CA ASP A 85 -11.93 -0.65 -15.61
C ASP A 85 -12.07 -0.32 -14.11
N ARG A 86 -13.28 0.04 -13.65
CA ARG A 86 -13.55 0.29 -12.20
C ARG A 86 -13.31 -0.95 -11.35
N ALA A 87 -13.82 -2.10 -11.78
CA ALA A 87 -13.62 -3.36 -11.08
C ALA A 87 -12.15 -3.81 -11.11
N THR A 88 -11.44 -3.54 -12.22
CA THR A 88 -10.00 -3.82 -12.35
C THR A 88 -9.20 -3.09 -11.28
N VAL A 89 -9.43 -1.78 -11.10
CA VAL A 89 -8.77 -0.99 -10.04
C VAL A 89 -9.17 -1.50 -8.65
N ALA A 90 -10.46 -1.78 -8.42
CA ALA A 90 -10.97 -2.27 -7.14
C ALA A 90 -10.36 -3.62 -6.73
N LEU A 91 -10.15 -4.54 -7.68
CA LEU A 91 -9.50 -5.83 -7.44
C LEU A 91 -8.00 -5.71 -7.20
N CYS A 92 -7.34 -4.69 -7.74
CA CYS A 92 -5.91 -4.48 -7.51
C CYS A 92 -5.60 -4.06 -6.07
N GLU A 93 -6.48 -3.29 -5.41
CA GLU A 93 -6.16 -2.76 -4.09
C GLU A 93 -5.93 -3.86 -3.05
N PRO A 94 -6.82 -4.85 -2.86
CA PRO A 94 -6.62 -5.92 -1.87
C PRO A 94 -5.36 -6.76 -2.09
N LEU A 95 -4.90 -6.88 -3.34
CA LEU A 95 -3.66 -7.61 -3.67
C LEU A 95 -2.42 -6.98 -3.04
N TRP A 96 -2.46 -5.68 -2.71
CA TRP A 96 -1.40 -5.02 -1.95
C TRP A 96 -1.23 -5.60 -0.54
N THR A 97 -2.33 -5.89 0.13
CA THR A 97 -2.30 -6.48 1.47
C THR A 97 -1.82 -7.91 1.43
N HIS A 98 -2.28 -8.68 0.44
CA HIS A 98 -1.76 -10.03 0.17
C HIS A 98 -0.25 -10.02 -0.07
N TYR A 99 0.21 -9.21 -1.03
CA TYR A 99 1.62 -9.14 -1.44
C TYR A 99 2.57 -8.76 -0.29
N GLN A 100 2.15 -7.88 0.63
CA GLN A 100 2.99 -7.47 1.76
C GLN A 100 3.36 -8.61 2.71
N ASP A 101 2.51 -9.63 2.82
CA ASP A 101 2.75 -10.79 3.68
C ASP A 101 3.16 -12.05 2.87
N HIS A 102 2.77 -12.15 1.58
CA HIS A 102 3.10 -13.26 0.68
C HIS A 102 3.67 -12.73 -0.66
N PRO A 103 4.97 -12.42 -0.72
CA PRO A 103 5.56 -11.77 -1.90
C PRO A 103 5.57 -12.67 -3.14
N HIS A 104 4.73 -12.32 -4.11
CA HIS A 104 4.71 -12.90 -5.46
C HIS A 104 4.91 -11.77 -6.49
N PRO A 105 6.17 -11.30 -6.70
CA PRO A 105 6.42 -10.06 -7.41
C PRO A 105 5.94 -10.07 -8.86
N GLN A 106 6.05 -11.20 -9.56
CA GLN A 106 5.63 -11.28 -10.97
C GLN A 106 4.11 -11.10 -11.15
N ASP A 107 3.31 -11.79 -10.34
CA ASP A 107 1.84 -11.67 -10.37
C ASP A 107 1.40 -10.27 -9.95
N ALA A 108 2.01 -9.72 -8.89
CA ALA A 108 1.74 -8.37 -8.40
C ALA A 108 2.10 -7.30 -9.45
N ILE A 109 3.26 -7.40 -10.11
CA ILE A 109 3.64 -6.48 -11.20
C ILE A 109 2.63 -6.54 -12.35
N ALA A 110 2.20 -7.74 -12.77
CA ALA A 110 1.22 -7.90 -13.83
C ALA A 110 -0.14 -7.28 -13.45
N ALA A 111 -0.61 -7.51 -12.23
CA ALA A 111 -1.85 -6.93 -11.73
C ALA A 111 -1.78 -5.39 -11.65
N PHE A 112 -0.74 -4.83 -11.04
CA PHE A 112 -0.64 -3.37 -10.90
C PHE A 112 -0.39 -2.66 -12.23
N ARG A 113 0.31 -3.28 -13.21
CA ARG A 113 0.35 -2.74 -14.59
C ARG A 113 -1.03 -2.67 -15.22
N THR A 114 -1.83 -3.72 -15.02
CA THR A 114 -3.22 -3.77 -15.49
C THR A 114 -4.06 -2.69 -14.79
N GLY A 115 -3.87 -2.49 -13.48
CA GLY A 115 -4.49 -1.42 -12.71
C GLY A 115 -4.09 -0.01 -13.18
N VAL A 116 -2.81 0.23 -13.47
CA VAL A 116 -2.33 1.50 -14.05
C VAL A 116 -3.01 1.79 -15.39
N TRP A 117 -3.10 0.77 -16.26
CA TRP A 117 -3.77 0.90 -17.56
C TRP A 117 -5.27 1.22 -17.40
N ALA A 118 -5.99 0.49 -16.55
CA ALA A 118 -7.41 0.73 -16.29
C ALA A 118 -7.66 2.10 -15.65
N ALA A 119 -6.84 2.52 -14.70
CA ALA A 119 -6.93 3.84 -14.09
C ALA A 119 -6.71 4.97 -15.10
N GLY A 120 -5.81 4.77 -16.08
CA GLY A 120 -5.61 5.68 -17.20
C GLY A 120 -6.86 5.81 -18.07
N ARG A 121 -7.53 4.69 -18.41
CA ARG A 121 -8.79 4.71 -19.18
C ARG A 121 -9.93 5.41 -18.45
N LEU A 122 -10.01 5.24 -17.14
CA LEU A 122 -11.01 5.94 -16.31
C LEU A 122 -10.75 7.44 -16.19
N SER A 123 -9.56 7.93 -16.58
CA SER A 123 -9.13 9.31 -16.34
C SER A 123 -9.25 9.72 -14.86
N GLN A 124 -9.07 8.76 -13.95
CA GLN A 124 -9.14 8.98 -12.50
C GLN A 124 -7.73 9.20 -11.96
N ALA A 125 -7.33 10.47 -11.85
CA ALA A 125 -6.00 10.85 -11.37
C ALA A 125 -5.62 10.21 -10.01
N PRO A 126 -6.52 10.12 -9.00
CA PRO A 126 -6.20 9.45 -7.74
C PRO A 126 -5.85 7.97 -7.92
N ALA A 127 -6.61 7.27 -8.76
CA ALA A 127 -6.37 5.85 -9.06
C ALA A 127 -5.06 5.66 -9.80
N LEU A 128 -4.78 6.51 -10.79
CA LEU A 128 -3.56 6.43 -11.59
C LEU A 128 -2.32 6.60 -10.71
N VAL A 129 -2.26 7.66 -9.89
CA VAL A 129 -1.14 7.92 -8.98
C VAL A 129 -0.97 6.76 -8.00
N ARG A 130 -2.06 6.29 -7.38
CA ARG A 130 -2.00 5.24 -6.37
C ARG A 130 -1.58 3.89 -6.94
N MET A 131 -2.02 3.52 -8.15
CA MET A 131 -1.61 2.28 -8.81
C MET A 131 -0.13 2.31 -9.17
N ARG A 132 0.37 3.45 -9.69
CA ARG A 132 1.79 3.62 -10.01
C ARG A 132 2.70 3.53 -8.79
N CYS A 133 2.30 4.13 -7.67
CA CYS A 133 3.06 4.02 -6.41
C CYS A 133 3.17 2.57 -5.92
N GLN A 134 2.11 1.77 -6.07
CA GLN A 134 2.12 0.35 -5.70
C GLN A 134 2.97 -0.47 -6.65
N LEU A 135 2.82 -0.25 -7.97
CA LEU A 135 3.64 -0.90 -8.98
C LEU A 135 5.12 -0.61 -8.75
N ALA A 136 5.48 0.65 -8.53
CA ALA A 136 6.85 1.05 -8.23
C ALA A 136 7.41 0.29 -7.02
N ARG A 137 6.62 0.18 -5.95
CA ARG A 137 7.04 -0.52 -4.72
C ARG A 137 7.41 -1.97 -4.98
N VAL A 138 6.56 -2.69 -5.72
CA VAL A 138 6.84 -4.08 -6.10
C VAL A 138 8.08 -4.15 -7.01
N LEU A 139 8.19 -3.25 -7.99
CA LEU A 139 9.31 -3.23 -8.93
C LEU A 139 10.67 -3.05 -8.24
N TRP A 140 10.80 -2.10 -7.31
CA TRP A 140 12.10 -1.90 -6.66
C TRP A 140 12.41 -2.97 -5.61
N GLU A 141 11.40 -3.59 -5.00
CA GLU A 141 11.61 -4.78 -4.14
C GLU A 141 12.07 -5.99 -4.95
N ASP A 142 11.67 -6.09 -6.21
CA ASP A 142 12.14 -7.06 -7.20
C ASP A 142 13.48 -6.63 -7.86
N GLY A 143 14.11 -5.54 -7.41
CA GLY A 143 15.38 -5.03 -7.93
C GLY A 143 15.32 -4.28 -9.26
N ARG A 144 14.12 -4.05 -9.81
CA ARG A 144 13.87 -3.37 -11.10
C ARG A 144 13.81 -1.85 -10.92
N PHE A 145 14.89 -1.27 -10.42
CA PHE A 145 14.95 0.14 -10.01
C PHE A 145 14.63 1.14 -11.14
N ALA A 146 15.09 0.89 -12.37
CA ALA A 146 14.84 1.79 -13.49
C ALA A 146 13.35 1.87 -13.86
N GLU A 147 12.65 0.74 -13.84
CA GLU A 147 11.20 0.71 -14.08
C GLU A 147 10.44 1.34 -12.92
N ALA A 148 10.89 1.10 -11.69
CA ALA A 148 10.30 1.73 -10.52
C ALA A 148 10.44 3.27 -10.53
N GLU A 149 11.59 3.78 -10.97
CA GLU A 149 11.84 5.21 -11.16
C GLU A 149 10.91 5.82 -12.22
N ALA A 150 10.70 5.13 -13.34
CA ALA A 150 9.75 5.58 -14.35
C ALA A 150 8.32 5.68 -13.79
N GLU A 151 7.88 4.71 -13.00
CA GLU A 151 6.56 4.71 -12.38
C GLU A 151 6.39 5.80 -11.31
N VAL A 152 7.40 6.01 -10.45
CA VAL A 152 7.41 7.11 -9.48
C VAL A 152 7.40 8.47 -10.19
N GLY A 153 8.21 8.63 -11.24
CA GLY A 153 8.26 9.86 -12.04
C GLY A 153 6.91 10.19 -12.69
N GLN A 154 6.23 9.18 -13.24
CA GLN A 154 4.88 9.35 -13.82
C GLN A 154 3.82 9.63 -12.75
N ALA A 155 3.93 9.02 -11.56
CA ALA A 155 3.05 9.33 -10.43
C ALA A 155 3.22 10.79 -9.97
N TRP A 156 4.47 11.27 -9.90
CA TRP A 156 4.79 12.65 -9.54
C TRP A 156 4.25 13.65 -10.55
N GLN A 157 4.44 13.40 -11.85
CA GLN A 157 3.92 14.24 -12.93
C GLN A 157 2.40 14.33 -12.95
N ALA A 158 1.69 13.35 -12.37
CA ALA A 158 0.24 13.34 -12.26
C ALA A 158 -0.30 14.05 -11.00
N ILE A 159 0.55 14.45 -10.04
CA ILE A 159 0.11 15.19 -8.83
C ILE A 159 -0.66 16.48 -9.18
N PRO A 160 -0.25 17.31 -10.15
CA PRO A 160 -1.00 18.52 -10.51
C PRO A 160 -2.42 18.27 -11.05
N LEU A 161 -2.74 17.02 -11.42
CA LEU A 161 -4.08 16.62 -11.87
C LEU A 161 -5.00 16.27 -10.71
N LEU A 162 -4.48 16.18 -9.48
CA LEU A 162 -5.26 15.92 -8.28
C LEU A 162 -5.93 17.21 -7.81
N GLY A 163 -7.17 17.09 -7.35
CA GLY A 163 -7.87 18.14 -6.63
C GLY A 163 -7.43 18.28 -5.16
N ASP A 164 -8.23 19.02 -4.40
CA ASP A 164 -7.97 19.31 -2.97
C ASP A 164 -8.92 18.54 -2.03
N SER A 165 -9.43 17.37 -2.45
CA SER A 165 -10.16 16.52 -1.52
C SER A 165 -9.22 15.87 -0.48
N ALA A 166 -9.77 15.44 0.65
CA ALA A 166 -8.98 14.75 1.67
C ALA A 166 -8.35 13.44 1.16
N LEU A 167 -8.99 12.78 0.20
CA LEU A 167 -8.43 11.59 -0.47
C LEU A 167 -7.26 11.99 -1.37
N GLU A 168 -7.44 13.00 -2.21
CA GLU A 168 -6.43 13.46 -3.16
C GLU A 168 -5.17 13.98 -2.48
N ARG A 169 -5.30 14.75 -1.39
CA ARG A 169 -4.13 15.15 -0.59
C ARG A 169 -3.37 13.97 0.01
N LYS A 170 -4.06 12.89 0.39
CA LYS A 170 -3.42 11.64 0.85
C LYS A 170 -2.72 10.91 -0.29
N VAL A 171 -3.31 10.90 -1.49
CA VAL A 171 -2.70 10.32 -2.69
C VAL A 171 -1.45 11.09 -3.10
N ALA A 172 -1.49 12.44 -3.06
CA ALA A 172 -0.31 13.27 -3.31
C ALA A 172 0.83 12.93 -2.32
N ALA A 173 0.53 12.86 -1.02
CA ALA A 173 1.52 12.46 -0.01
C ALA A 173 2.08 11.04 -0.27
N SER A 174 1.23 10.10 -0.70
CA SER A 174 1.68 8.75 -1.06
C SER A 174 2.66 8.73 -2.23
N ALA A 175 2.59 9.67 -3.16
CA ALA A 175 3.54 9.78 -4.27
C ALA A 175 4.90 10.29 -3.81
N VAL A 176 4.91 11.30 -2.92
CA VAL A 176 6.14 11.80 -2.29
C VAL A 176 6.80 10.71 -1.44
N GLU A 177 6.00 9.96 -0.67
CA GLU A 177 6.48 8.82 0.10
C GLU A 177 7.11 7.74 -0.80
N ALA A 178 6.50 7.45 -1.96
CA ALA A 178 7.03 6.47 -2.90
C ALA A 178 8.40 6.90 -3.46
N ARG A 179 8.58 8.20 -3.77
CA ARG A 179 9.87 8.77 -4.19
C ARG A 179 10.94 8.62 -3.11
N GLY A 180 10.62 9.02 -1.87
CA GLY A 180 11.57 8.90 -0.76
C GLY A 180 11.95 7.44 -0.46
N ARG A 181 10.98 6.52 -0.54
CA ARG A 181 11.26 5.08 -0.38
C ARG A 181 12.12 4.51 -1.50
N LEU A 182 11.97 4.98 -2.74
CA LEU A 182 12.81 4.56 -3.86
C LEU A 182 14.24 5.08 -3.70
N HIS A 183 14.43 6.36 -3.35
CA HIS A 183 15.74 6.92 -3.03
C HIS A 183 16.43 6.13 -1.90
N ALA A 184 15.70 5.84 -0.82
CA ALA A 184 16.20 5.02 0.27
C ALA A 184 16.61 3.61 -0.19
N ALA A 185 15.83 2.97 -1.07
CA ALA A 185 16.15 1.65 -1.62
C ALA A 185 17.41 1.65 -2.50
N ARG A 186 17.75 2.79 -3.12
CA ARG A 186 18.97 3.00 -3.91
C ARG A 186 20.17 3.48 -3.09
N GLY A 187 19.99 3.72 -1.79
CA GLY A 187 21.03 4.29 -0.92
C GLY A 187 21.22 5.80 -1.09
N GLU A 188 20.30 6.48 -1.75
CA GLU A 188 20.28 7.94 -1.96
C GLU A 188 19.67 8.61 -0.71
N TRP A 189 20.38 8.49 0.42
CA TRP A 189 19.82 8.80 1.73
C TRP A 189 19.52 10.28 1.96
N ARG A 190 20.25 11.18 1.28
CA ARG A 190 20.03 12.63 1.40
C ARG A 190 18.71 13.03 0.72
N GLU A 191 18.48 12.53 -0.47
CA GLU A 191 17.27 12.71 -1.26
C GLU A 191 16.08 12.05 -0.54
N ALA A 192 16.26 10.84 -0.01
CA ALA A 192 15.25 10.17 0.80
C ALA A 192 14.85 11.00 2.04
N ALA A 193 15.83 11.58 2.75
CA ALA A 193 15.56 12.42 3.90
C ALA A 193 14.75 13.68 3.53
N ALA A 194 15.07 14.33 2.41
CA ALA A 194 14.31 15.48 1.92
C ALA A 194 12.85 15.11 1.61
N ASP A 195 12.65 14.00 0.91
CA ASP A 195 11.32 13.50 0.56
C ASP A 195 10.48 13.11 1.78
N HIS A 196 11.09 12.44 2.75
CA HIS A 196 10.41 12.06 3.98
C HIS A 196 10.04 13.28 4.82
N ALA A 197 10.88 14.33 4.84
CA ALA A 197 10.54 15.60 5.47
C ALA A 197 9.38 16.31 4.76
N GLU A 198 9.40 16.40 3.43
CA GLU A 198 8.31 16.97 2.62
C GLU A 198 7.00 16.21 2.87
N CYS A 199 7.03 14.87 2.79
CA CYS A 199 5.85 14.03 3.03
C CYS A 199 5.31 14.16 4.46
N ARG A 200 6.20 14.37 5.45
CA ARG A 200 5.83 14.61 6.85
C ARG A 200 5.02 15.90 6.98
N ASP A 201 5.48 16.98 6.35
CA ASP A 201 4.81 18.27 6.38
C ASP A 201 3.44 18.20 5.69
N MET A 202 3.34 17.47 4.58
CA MET A 202 2.06 17.18 3.94
C MET A 202 1.10 16.42 4.88
N HIS A 203 1.58 15.40 5.60
CA HIS A 203 0.75 14.68 6.56
C HIS A 203 0.33 15.54 7.77
N SER A 204 1.20 16.43 8.22
CA SER A 204 0.88 17.42 9.25
C SER A 204 -0.24 18.36 8.79
N ALA A 205 -0.12 18.95 7.60
CA ALA A 205 -1.15 19.79 6.99
C ALA A 205 -2.49 19.04 6.80
N ASN A 206 -2.41 17.75 6.45
CA ASN A 206 -3.56 16.86 6.30
C ASN A 206 -4.16 16.36 7.62
N ARG A 207 -3.60 16.75 8.78
CA ARG A 207 -3.99 16.27 10.12
C ARG A 207 -4.01 14.73 10.18
N ASN A 208 -3.00 14.11 9.58
CA ASN A 208 -2.81 12.66 9.56
C ASN A 208 -1.69 12.24 10.53
N PRO A 209 -1.98 12.04 11.83
CA PRO A 209 -0.95 11.73 12.84
C PRO A 209 -0.20 10.43 12.56
N TYR A 210 -0.89 9.43 12.00
CA TYR A 210 -0.27 8.17 11.56
C TYR A 210 0.74 8.40 10.43
N GLY A 211 0.38 9.26 9.46
CA GLY A 211 1.29 9.65 8.38
C GLY A 211 2.53 10.38 8.90
N VAL A 212 2.37 11.30 9.86
CA VAL A 212 3.51 11.98 10.51
C VAL A 212 4.42 10.97 11.21
N MET A 213 3.86 10.06 12.01
CA MET A 213 4.62 8.99 12.68
C MET A 213 5.40 8.13 11.69
N LEU A 214 4.77 7.75 10.58
CA LEU A 214 5.39 6.94 9.55
C LEU A 214 6.57 7.69 8.92
N GLN A 215 6.44 8.99 8.63
CA GLN A 215 7.53 9.77 8.05
C GLN A 215 8.62 10.11 9.08
N ASP A 216 8.31 10.30 10.36
CA ASP A 216 9.33 10.41 11.42
C ASP A 216 10.19 9.14 11.47
N TYR A 217 9.57 7.97 11.37
CA TYR A 217 10.26 6.69 11.28
C TYR A 217 11.16 6.59 10.04
N GLN A 218 10.66 6.96 8.86
CA GLN A 218 11.43 6.86 7.61
C GLN A 218 12.57 7.89 7.55
N LEU A 219 12.30 9.13 7.97
CA LEU A 219 13.30 10.19 8.08
C LEU A 219 14.39 9.82 9.10
N GLY A 220 14.01 9.30 10.27
CA GLY A 220 14.97 8.82 11.26
C GLY A 220 15.88 7.72 10.72
N ARG A 221 15.35 6.80 9.90
CA ARG A 221 16.16 5.79 9.21
C ARG A 221 17.14 6.42 8.21
N ALA A 222 16.69 7.36 7.38
CA ALA A 222 17.56 8.04 6.42
C ALA A 222 18.69 8.84 7.13
N LEU A 223 18.35 9.59 8.18
CA LEU A 223 19.32 10.35 8.98
C LEU A 223 20.33 9.45 9.71
N THR A 224 19.91 8.23 10.09
CA THR A 224 20.84 7.23 10.62
C THR A 224 21.93 6.92 9.59
N GLU A 225 21.58 6.69 8.33
CA GLU A 225 22.55 6.37 7.28
C GLU A 225 23.44 7.57 6.92
N LEU A 226 22.95 8.80 7.15
CA LEU A 226 23.72 10.04 7.02
C LEU A 226 24.59 10.39 8.24
N ASP A 227 24.60 9.54 9.27
CA ASP A 227 25.32 9.74 10.54
C ASP A 227 24.83 10.95 11.37
N GLU A 228 23.62 11.43 11.13
CA GLU A 228 22.96 12.47 11.92
C GLU A 228 22.22 11.86 13.12
N LEU A 229 22.97 11.20 14.02
CA LEU A 229 22.44 10.28 15.03
C LEU A 229 21.51 10.95 16.05
N GLU A 230 21.78 12.18 16.48
CA GLU A 230 20.96 12.88 17.48
C GLU A 230 19.56 13.22 16.94
N ARG A 231 19.51 13.68 15.68
CA ARG A 231 18.24 13.97 15.00
C ARG A 231 17.48 12.68 14.70
N ALA A 232 18.19 11.65 14.25
CA ALA A 232 17.61 10.33 14.00
C ALA A 232 16.99 9.73 15.27
N GLN A 233 17.71 9.80 16.40
CA GLN A 233 17.22 9.31 17.69
C GLN A 233 15.93 10.03 18.10
N SER A 234 15.94 11.37 18.07
CA SER A 234 14.80 12.19 18.47
C SER A 234 13.53 11.85 17.69
N LEU A 235 13.65 11.68 16.37
CA LEU A 235 12.51 11.32 15.51
C LEU A 235 12.02 9.89 15.77
N LEU A 236 12.93 8.94 15.96
CA LEU A 236 12.58 7.53 16.20
C LEU A 236 11.95 7.32 17.59
N GLU A 237 12.36 8.09 18.60
CA GLU A 237 11.71 8.13 19.92
C GLU A 237 10.28 8.65 19.80
N GLN A 238 10.04 9.74 19.07
CA GLN A 238 8.70 10.29 18.83
C GLN A 238 7.82 9.30 18.06
N ALA A 239 8.33 8.71 16.97
CA ALA A 239 7.61 7.73 16.18
C ALA A 239 7.23 6.48 17.01
N ARG A 240 8.14 5.99 17.85
CA ARG A 240 7.88 4.86 18.73
C ARG A 240 6.84 5.18 19.80
N ALA A 241 6.97 6.33 20.46
CA ALA A 241 6.03 6.74 21.50
C ALA A 241 4.60 6.77 20.97
N ARG A 242 4.38 7.38 19.79
CA ARG A 242 3.08 7.39 19.13
C ARG A 242 2.61 5.99 18.70
N ALA A 243 3.50 5.15 18.18
CA ALA A 243 3.12 3.78 17.81
C ALA A 243 2.63 2.96 19.02
N VAL A 244 3.25 3.15 20.19
CA VAL A 244 2.84 2.52 21.45
C VAL A 244 1.48 3.08 21.91
N GLU A 245 1.32 4.39 21.93
CA GLU A 245 0.08 5.08 22.33
C GLU A 245 -1.13 4.63 21.47
N GLU A 246 -0.93 4.47 20.16
CA GLU A 246 -1.98 4.02 19.23
C GLU A 246 -2.17 2.49 19.19
N GLY A 247 -1.44 1.71 20.00
CA GLY A 247 -1.52 0.24 19.99
C GLY A 247 -1.06 -0.41 18.69
N ARG A 248 -0.16 0.24 17.94
CA ARG A 248 0.30 -0.21 16.60
C ARG A 248 1.46 -1.20 16.73
N ALA A 249 1.21 -2.42 17.18
CA ALA A 249 2.23 -3.43 17.47
C ALA A 249 3.35 -3.56 16.40
N ARG A 250 2.99 -3.70 15.12
CA ARG A 250 3.96 -3.79 14.01
C ARG A 250 4.83 -2.53 13.89
N MET A 251 4.28 -1.34 14.07
CA MET A 251 5.06 -0.09 14.04
C MET A 251 5.88 0.12 15.31
N THR A 252 5.39 -0.31 16.47
CA THR A 252 6.15 -0.29 17.74
C THR A 252 7.44 -1.11 17.61
N ALA A 253 7.36 -2.32 17.05
CA ALA A 253 8.53 -3.16 16.81
C ALA A 253 9.50 -2.50 15.80
N ARG A 254 9.00 -2.01 14.65
CA ARG A 254 9.83 -1.40 13.60
C ARG A 254 10.56 -0.14 14.05
N THR A 255 9.88 0.75 14.76
CA THR A 255 10.49 1.97 15.31
C THR A 255 11.48 1.62 16.42
N GLY A 256 11.17 0.62 17.26
CA GLY A 256 12.08 0.10 18.29
C GLY A 256 13.39 -0.43 17.72
N LEU A 257 13.34 -1.26 16.68
CA LEU A 257 14.53 -1.81 16.01
C LEU A 257 15.38 -0.72 15.35
N ALA A 258 14.73 0.26 14.71
CA ALA A 258 15.44 1.40 14.13
C ALA A 258 16.12 2.27 15.21
N LEU A 259 15.42 2.54 16.32
CA LEU A 259 15.97 3.29 17.45
C LEU A 259 17.13 2.54 18.11
N ALA A 260 17.01 1.22 18.28
CA ALA A 260 18.09 0.38 18.79
C ALA A 260 19.34 0.47 17.91
N ARG A 261 19.18 0.52 16.58
CA ARG A 261 20.31 0.70 15.65
C ARG A 261 21.02 2.04 15.86
N VAL A 262 20.27 3.13 16.06
CA VAL A 262 20.84 4.45 16.35
C VAL A 262 21.57 4.46 17.68
N LEU A 263 20.94 3.97 18.75
CA LEU A 263 21.54 3.91 20.09
C LEU A 263 22.82 3.09 20.12
N ARG A 264 22.87 1.97 19.39
CA ARG A 264 24.10 1.17 19.25
C ARG A 264 25.24 1.96 18.58
N ARG A 265 24.94 2.77 17.55
CA ARG A 265 25.94 3.62 16.88
C ARG A 265 26.37 4.80 17.75
N GLY A 266 25.44 5.37 18.53
CA GLY A 266 25.69 6.47 19.46
C GLY A 266 26.29 6.06 20.82
N GLY A 267 26.75 4.80 20.97
CA GLY A 267 27.44 4.36 22.19
C GLY A 267 26.55 3.97 23.37
N ALA A 268 25.25 3.70 23.16
CA ALA A 268 24.29 3.26 24.17
C ALA A 268 23.76 1.82 23.93
N PRO A 269 24.64 0.78 23.93
CA PRO A 269 24.27 -0.58 23.55
C PRO A 269 23.31 -1.29 24.51
N GLU A 270 23.25 -0.91 25.78
CA GLU A 270 22.33 -1.51 26.76
C GLU A 270 20.88 -1.15 26.44
N ARG A 271 20.58 0.14 26.27
CA ARG A 271 19.25 0.61 25.83
C ARG A 271 18.85 0.03 24.48
N ALA A 272 19.82 -0.18 23.58
CA ALA A 272 19.56 -0.85 22.31
C ALA A 272 19.12 -2.31 22.48
N ARG A 273 19.71 -3.05 23.43
CA ARG A 273 19.35 -4.44 23.73
C ARG A 273 17.91 -4.55 24.22
N ASP A 274 17.50 -3.67 25.13
CA ASP A 274 16.15 -3.65 25.69
C ASP A 274 15.09 -3.43 24.59
N LEU A 275 15.37 -2.51 23.67
CA LEU A 275 14.50 -2.24 22.52
C LEU A 275 14.41 -3.41 21.55
N CYS A 276 15.51 -4.13 21.30
CA CYS A 276 15.50 -5.33 20.48
C CYS A 276 14.68 -6.45 21.14
N GLN A 277 14.82 -6.65 22.44
CA GLN A 277 14.05 -7.66 23.19
C GLN A 277 12.56 -7.35 23.19
N ALA A 278 12.18 -6.07 23.32
CA ALA A 278 10.79 -5.63 23.27
C ALA A 278 10.17 -5.67 21.84
N ALA A 279 10.94 -5.97 20.81
CA ALA A 279 10.49 -6.04 19.42
C ALA A 279 10.32 -7.48 18.90
N LEU A 280 10.74 -8.48 19.68
CA LEU A 280 10.51 -9.92 19.45
C LEU A 280 9.13 -10.33 20.00
#